data_AF-A0A8T5TYQ6-F1
#
_entry.id   AF-A0A8T5TYQ6-F1
#
_cell.length_a   1.000
_cell.length_b   1.000
_cell.length_c   1.000
_cell.angle_alpha   90.00
_cell.angle_beta   90.00
_cell.angle_gamma   90.00
#
_symmetry.space_group_name_H-M   'P 1'
#
loop_
_entity.id
_entity.type
_entity.pdbx_description
1 polymer ?
#
loop_
_entity_poly.entity_id
_entity_poly.type
_entity_poly.pdbx_seq_one_letter_code
_entity_poly.pdbx_strand_id
1 'polypeptide(L)'
;MAFDINSIIITGTLFVIFGVFLFFDLFKRNERYGYFAYIAALIPINFLWFLQFDVLGVYLILFILWNLCLFRDLFGVAREKEPKEINDIVLYLALGLIIQTILTAILPISIPTMQTNTTPYWFFYFPDIYTSTYGIELWVNFQMLLAFRILATILIGLIIVPLLIDLRDEEVPLPVFIIIIGLFILPFLYLSYIWLPEAMGVLTFLMSVLLFITLLLITKSGKEVKKKK
;
A
#
# COMPACT_ATOMS: atom_id res chain seq x y z
N MET A 1 13.37 24.16 11.61
CA MET A 1 14.28 24.65 10.55
C MET A 1 13.38 25.14 9.41
N ALA A 2 13.46 26.41 9.02
CA ALA A 2 12.65 26.89 7.90
C ALA A 2 13.10 26.19 6.61
N PHE A 3 12.16 25.75 5.78
CA PHE A 3 12.47 25.17 4.47
C PHE A 3 13.25 26.19 3.63
N ASP A 4 14.50 25.88 3.30
CA ASP A 4 15.27 26.67 2.34
C ASP A 4 14.63 26.57 0.95
N ILE A 5 14.71 27.63 0.16
CA ILE A 5 14.14 27.72 -1.18
C ILE A 5 14.66 26.59 -2.08
N ASN A 6 15.93 26.20 -1.88
CA ASN A 6 16.53 25.08 -2.59
C ASN A 6 15.81 23.76 -2.28
N SER A 7 15.53 23.48 -1.01
CA SER A 7 14.81 22.25 -0.60
C SER A 7 13.40 22.19 -1.17
N ILE A 8 12.72 23.34 -1.27
CA ILE A 8 11.39 23.44 -1.90
C ILE A 8 11.48 23.15 -3.40
N ILE A 9 12.45 23.76 -4.11
CA ILE A 9 12.65 23.55 -5.55
C ILE A 9 12.97 22.08 -5.83
N ILE A 10 13.87 21.47 -5.05
CA ILE A 10 14.23 20.06 -5.20
C ILE A 10 13.01 19.17 -4.94
N THR A 11 12.29 19.38 -3.84
CA THR A 11 11.07 18.61 -3.51
C THR A 11 10.05 18.71 -4.63
N GLY A 12 9.74 19.93 -5.09
CA GLY A 12 8.82 20.15 -6.20
C GLY A 12 9.26 19.44 -7.47
N THR A 13 10.55 19.47 -7.79
CA THR A 13 11.12 18.77 -8.95
C THR A 13 10.95 17.25 -8.82
N LEU A 14 11.16 16.67 -7.64
CA LEU A 14 10.96 15.23 -7.40
C LEU A 14 9.49 14.82 -7.58
N PHE A 15 8.54 15.66 -7.15
CA PHE A 15 7.11 15.42 -7.41
C PHE A 15 6.75 15.56 -8.89
N VAL A 16 7.39 16.49 -9.62
CA VAL A 16 7.23 16.59 -11.09
C VAL A 16 7.74 15.33 -11.78
N ILE A 17 8.92 14.81 -11.37
CA ILE A 17 9.46 13.54 -11.89
C ILE A 17 8.47 12.40 -11.63
N PHE A 18 7.95 12.27 -10.41
CA PHE A 18 6.89 11.31 -10.11
C PHE A 18 5.68 11.50 -11.04
N GLY A 19 5.23 12.74 -11.24
CA GLY A 19 4.12 13.07 -12.14
C GLY A 19 4.37 12.62 -13.58
N VAL A 20 5.59 12.72 -14.09
CA VAL A 20 5.96 12.20 -15.43
C VAL A 20 5.77 10.69 -15.50
N PHE A 21 6.17 9.93 -14.47
CA PHE A 21 5.94 8.49 -14.41
C PHE A 21 4.47 8.14 -14.19
N LEU A 22 3.75 8.92 -13.39
CA LEU A 22 2.32 8.72 -13.15
C LEU A 22 1.54 8.88 -14.46
N PHE A 23 1.84 9.90 -15.25
CA PHE A 23 1.16 10.16 -16.52
C PHE A 23 1.91 9.58 -17.73
N PHE A 24 2.84 8.63 -17.52
CA PHE A 24 3.70 8.13 -18.59
C PHE A 24 2.90 7.57 -19.77
N ASP A 25 1.81 6.86 -19.47
CA ASP A 25 0.93 6.26 -20.47
C ASP A 25 0.22 7.30 -21.35
N LEU A 26 0.07 8.55 -20.90
CA LEU A 26 -0.50 9.65 -21.71
C LEU A 26 0.43 10.07 -22.84
N PHE A 27 1.75 9.84 -22.72
CA PHE A 27 2.70 10.15 -23.77
C PHE A 27 2.66 9.16 -24.94
N LYS A 28 1.81 8.13 -24.89
CA LYS A 28 1.62 7.11 -25.95
C LYS A 28 2.94 6.46 -26.40
N ARG A 29 3.91 6.34 -25.48
CA ARG A 29 5.15 5.60 -25.73
C ARG A 29 4.89 4.13 -25.44
N ASN A 30 5.41 3.24 -26.28
CA ASN A 30 5.16 1.80 -26.19
C ASN A 30 5.95 1.09 -25.06
N GLU A 31 6.39 1.84 -24.06
CA GLU A 31 7.24 1.33 -22.98
C GLU A 31 6.40 1.14 -21.73
N ARG A 32 6.55 0.00 -21.05
CA ARG A 32 5.81 -0.33 -19.81
C ARG A 32 6.32 0.43 -18.58
N TYR A 33 6.83 1.66 -18.74
CA TYR A 33 7.37 2.45 -17.62
C TYR A 33 6.30 3.05 -16.71
N GLY A 34 5.02 2.97 -17.06
CA GLY A 34 3.93 3.40 -16.19
C GLY A 34 3.97 2.72 -14.80
N TYR A 35 4.41 1.45 -14.73
CA TYR A 35 4.55 0.73 -13.46
C TYR A 35 5.70 1.25 -12.59
N PHE A 36 6.70 1.94 -13.14
CA PHE A 36 7.78 2.52 -12.34
C PHE A 36 7.31 3.65 -11.44
N ALA A 37 6.10 4.19 -11.65
CA ALA A 37 5.50 5.21 -10.78
C ALA A 37 5.45 4.77 -9.30
N TYR A 38 5.21 3.48 -9.02
CA TYR A 38 5.19 2.95 -7.65
C TYR A 38 6.54 3.11 -6.93
N ILE A 39 7.65 2.91 -7.66
CA ILE A 39 9.02 3.06 -7.15
C ILE A 39 9.40 4.54 -7.14
N ALA A 40 9.06 5.29 -8.19
CA ALA A 40 9.35 6.71 -8.31
C ALA A 40 8.70 7.53 -7.18
N ALA A 41 7.54 7.11 -6.66
CA ALA A 41 6.90 7.71 -5.50
C ALA A 41 7.79 7.70 -4.25
N LEU A 42 8.69 6.73 -4.10
CA LEU A 42 9.58 6.63 -2.94
C LEU A 42 10.59 7.78 -2.89
N ILE A 43 10.98 8.34 -4.03
CA ILE A 43 12.02 9.36 -4.13
C ILE A 43 11.60 10.67 -3.42
N PRO A 44 10.50 11.35 -3.81
CA PRO A 44 10.05 12.55 -3.12
C PRO A 44 9.70 12.29 -1.65
N ILE A 45 9.16 11.11 -1.34
CA ILE A 45 8.74 10.75 0.03
C ILE A 45 9.92 10.61 0.97
N ASN A 46 10.96 9.86 0.58
CA ASN A 46 12.14 9.73 1.43
C ASN A 46 12.94 11.04 1.52
N PHE A 47 12.86 11.91 0.50
CA PHE A 47 13.40 13.27 0.60
C PHE A 47 12.61 14.13 1.61
N LEU A 48 11.28 14.05 1.63
CA LEU A 48 10.47 14.71 2.66
C LEU A 48 10.81 14.22 4.07
N TRP A 49 11.01 12.92 4.24
CA TRP A 49 11.42 12.35 5.52
C TRP A 49 12.81 12.83 5.94
N PHE A 50 13.75 12.89 5.00
CA PHE A 50 15.08 13.48 5.22
C PHE A 50 15.00 14.94 5.69
N LEU A 51 14.10 15.73 5.10
CA LEU A 51 13.80 17.11 5.49
C LEU A 51 13.08 17.24 6.85
N GLN A 52 12.93 16.16 7.60
CA GLN A 52 12.30 16.13 8.93
C GLN A 52 10.81 16.49 8.88
N PHE A 53 10.14 16.18 7.78
CA PHE A 53 8.69 16.21 7.75
C PHE A 53 8.13 15.14 8.69
N ASP A 54 6.94 15.41 9.25
CA ASP A 54 6.27 14.48 10.16
C ASP A 54 6.17 13.10 9.53
N VAL A 55 6.62 12.06 10.24
CA VAL A 55 6.73 10.72 9.66
C VAL A 55 5.37 10.12 9.31
N LEU A 56 4.32 10.39 10.09
CA LEU A 56 2.97 9.98 9.70
C LEU A 56 2.52 10.72 8.45
N GLY A 57 2.85 12.02 8.34
CA GLY A 57 2.62 12.82 7.14
C GLY A 57 3.36 12.30 5.90
N VAL A 58 4.61 11.87 6.03
CA VAL A 58 5.40 11.24 4.96
C VAL A 58 4.70 9.98 4.44
N TYR A 59 4.30 9.09 5.34
CA TYR A 59 3.59 7.87 4.98
C TYR A 59 2.19 8.15 4.42
N LEU A 60 1.50 9.16 4.94
CA LEU A 60 0.22 9.62 4.39
C LEU A 60 0.36 10.03 2.93
N ILE A 61 1.34 10.86 2.60
CA ILE A 61 1.58 11.29 1.22
C ILE A 61 1.96 10.09 0.36
N LEU A 62 2.82 9.18 0.84
CA LEU A 62 3.16 7.96 0.10
C LEU A 62 1.92 7.14 -0.25
N PHE A 63 1.01 6.95 0.70
CA PHE A 63 -0.24 6.22 0.47
C PHE A 63 -1.13 6.97 -0.52
N ILE A 64 -1.18 8.30 -0.51
CA ILE A 64 -1.88 9.09 -1.55
C ILE A 64 -1.28 8.80 -2.93
N LEU A 65 0.05 8.87 -3.06
CA LEU A 65 0.73 8.64 -4.35
C LEU A 65 0.49 7.24 -4.89
N TRP A 66 0.57 6.21 -4.04
CA TRP A 66 0.27 4.84 -4.44
C TRP A 66 -1.20 4.60 -4.78
N ASN A 67 -2.13 5.21 -4.03
CA ASN A 67 -3.54 5.17 -4.40
C ASN A 67 -3.78 5.81 -5.77
N LEU A 68 -3.15 6.96 -6.08
CA LEU A 68 -3.23 7.57 -7.41
C LEU A 68 -2.70 6.65 -8.51
N CYS A 69 -1.60 5.94 -8.25
CA CYS A 69 -1.06 4.94 -9.19
C CYS A 69 -2.07 3.79 -9.42
N LEU A 70 -2.65 3.24 -8.34
CA LEU A 70 -3.65 2.17 -8.43
C LEU A 70 -4.91 2.62 -9.15
N PHE A 71 -5.45 3.81 -8.83
CA PHE A 71 -6.61 4.36 -9.52
C PHE A 71 -6.35 4.52 -11.02
N ARG A 72 -5.17 5.04 -11.39
CA ARG A 72 -4.76 5.14 -12.79
C ARG A 72 -4.68 3.77 -13.46
N ASP A 73 -4.06 2.79 -12.83
CA ASP A 73 -3.83 1.48 -13.47
C ASP A 73 -5.09 0.62 -13.53
N LEU A 74 -5.97 0.73 -12.53
CA LEU A 74 -7.21 -0.06 -12.44
C LEU A 74 -8.37 0.58 -13.18
N PHE A 75 -8.48 1.92 -13.18
CA PHE A 75 -9.65 2.63 -13.70
C PHE A 75 -9.30 3.74 -14.71
N GLY A 76 -8.02 4.01 -14.95
CA GLY A 76 -7.60 5.09 -15.83
C GLY A 76 -7.93 4.83 -17.30
N VAL A 77 -8.02 5.92 -18.06
CA VAL A 77 -8.34 5.95 -19.50
C VAL A 77 -7.40 5.06 -20.34
N ALA A 78 -6.21 4.75 -19.85
CA ALA A 78 -5.27 3.84 -20.51
C ALA A 78 -5.76 2.39 -20.57
N ARG A 79 -6.60 1.94 -19.61
CA ARG A 79 -7.15 0.57 -19.57
C ARG A 79 -8.04 0.25 -20.78
N GLU A 80 -8.68 1.25 -21.37
CA GLU A 80 -9.50 1.07 -22.58
C GLU A 80 -8.68 0.68 -23.81
N LYS A 81 -7.37 1.01 -23.82
CA LYS A 81 -6.49 0.77 -24.96
C LYS A 81 -5.60 -0.45 -24.74
N GLU A 82 -5.00 -0.56 -23.56
CA GLU A 82 -4.15 -1.68 -23.18
C GLU A 82 -4.39 -2.01 -21.70
N PRO A 83 -5.19 -3.05 -21.39
CA PRO A 83 -5.44 -3.43 -20.01
C PRO A 83 -4.13 -3.92 -19.38
N LYS A 84 -3.73 -3.25 -18.31
CA LYS A 84 -2.60 -3.66 -17.48
C LYS A 84 -2.97 -4.93 -16.70
N GLU A 85 -2.03 -5.86 -16.62
CA GLU A 85 -2.21 -7.10 -15.87
C GLU A 85 -2.20 -6.78 -14.36
N ILE A 86 -3.20 -7.26 -13.63
CA ILE A 86 -3.31 -7.01 -12.17
C ILE A 86 -2.09 -7.59 -11.45
N ASN A 87 -1.58 -8.74 -11.90
CA ASN A 87 -0.34 -9.33 -11.38
C ASN A 87 0.86 -8.39 -11.48
N ASP A 88 1.03 -7.69 -12.62
CA ASP A 88 2.11 -6.71 -12.79
C ASP A 88 1.92 -5.50 -11.86
N ILE A 89 0.68 -4.98 -11.75
CA ILE A 89 0.37 -3.86 -10.86
C ILE A 89 0.75 -4.21 -9.41
N VAL A 90 0.29 -5.37 -8.93
CA VAL A 90 0.55 -5.87 -7.58
C VAL A 90 2.04 -6.14 -7.38
N LEU A 91 2.74 -6.68 -8.37
CA LEU A 91 4.17 -6.92 -8.32
C LEU A 91 4.97 -5.63 -8.12
N TYR A 92 4.68 -4.57 -8.89
CA TYR A 92 5.40 -3.30 -8.76
C TYR A 92 5.05 -2.56 -7.46
N LEU A 93 3.82 -2.67 -6.97
CA LEU A 93 3.47 -2.15 -5.65
C LEU A 93 4.18 -2.93 -4.53
N ALA A 94 4.22 -4.26 -4.61
CA ALA A 94 4.96 -5.11 -3.67
C ALA A 94 6.46 -4.78 -3.68
N LEU A 95 7.03 -4.55 -4.87
CA LEU A 95 8.42 -4.10 -5.00
C LEU A 95 8.62 -2.73 -4.35
N GLY A 96 7.70 -1.78 -4.55
CA GLY A 96 7.71 -0.47 -3.88
C GLY A 96 7.65 -0.61 -2.35
N LEU A 97 6.79 -1.48 -1.82
CA LEU A 97 6.71 -1.79 -0.40
C LEU A 97 8.03 -2.37 0.13
N ILE A 98 8.60 -3.37 -0.55
CA ILE A 98 9.88 -3.99 -0.17
C ILE A 98 11.00 -2.96 -0.14
N ILE A 99 11.13 -2.14 -1.18
CA ILE A 99 12.16 -1.09 -1.23
C ILE A 99 11.95 -0.10 -0.08
N GLN A 100 10.71 0.35 0.16
CA GLN A 100 10.44 1.25 1.27
C GLN A 100 10.79 0.62 2.63
N THR A 101 10.45 -0.65 2.85
CA THR A 101 10.82 -1.37 4.07
C THR A 101 12.34 -1.49 4.24
N ILE A 102 13.10 -1.67 3.16
CA ILE A 102 14.57 -1.63 3.22
C ILE A 102 15.06 -0.23 3.59
N LEU A 103 14.49 0.82 2.99
CA LEU A 103 14.85 2.20 3.29
C LEU A 103 14.56 2.58 4.74
N THR A 104 13.49 2.06 5.33
CA THR A 104 13.14 2.31 6.74
C THR A 104 14.08 1.62 7.72
N ALA A 105 14.84 0.62 7.29
CA ALA A 105 15.94 0.07 8.09
C ALA A 105 17.22 0.90 7.93
N ILE A 106 17.58 1.28 6.69
CA ILE A 106 18.90 1.86 6.38
C ILE A 106 18.98 3.35 6.68
N LEU A 107 18.00 4.14 6.25
CA LEU A 107 18.07 5.60 6.31
C LEU A 107 18.11 6.11 7.75
N PRO A 108 17.25 5.63 8.68
CA PRO A 108 17.25 6.16 10.05
C PRO A 108 18.50 5.79 10.85
N ILE A 109 19.15 4.67 10.53
CA ILE A 109 20.45 4.31 11.12
C ILE A 109 21.55 5.27 10.64
N SER A 110 21.53 5.61 9.35
CA SER A 110 22.52 6.50 8.74
C SER A 110 22.29 7.98 9.10
N ILE A 111 21.03 8.35 9.36
CA ILE A 111 20.59 9.73 9.61
C ILE A 111 19.70 9.72 10.86
N PRO A 112 20.29 9.86 12.07
CA PRO A 112 19.59 9.65 13.33
C PRO A 112 18.35 10.54 13.54
N THR A 113 18.32 11.73 12.93
CA THR A 113 17.17 12.63 13.02
C THR A 113 15.90 12.01 12.44
N MET A 114 16.01 11.12 11.44
CA MET A 114 14.88 10.39 10.85
C MET A 114 14.25 9.36 11.81
N GLN A 115 14.85 9.09 12.98
CA GLN A 115 14.27 8.24 14.02
C GLN A 115 13.20 8.97 14.87
N THR A 116 13.07 10.29 14.73
CA THR A 116 12.08 11.09 15.45
C THR A 116 10.66 10.56 15.18
N ASN A 117 9.88 10.32 16.23
CA ASN A 117 8.50 9.81 16.17
C ASN A 117 8.37 8.44 15.47
N THR A 118 9.44 7.66 15.48
CA THR A 118 9.42 6.27 14.98
C THR A 118 9.71 5.29 16.10
N THR A 119 9.16 4.09 15.96
CA THR A 119 9.41 2.98 16.86
C THR A 119 10.05 1.82 16.10
N PRO A 120 11.09 1.18 16.66
CA PRO A 120 11.75 0.07 16.01
C PRO A 120 10.90 -1.20 16.14
N TYR A 121 10.49 -1.74 15.00
CA TYR A 121 9.99 -3.11 14.88
C TYR A 121 11.13 -3.99 14.34
N TRP A 122 11.84 -4.66 15.25
CA TRP A 122 13.10 -5.36 14.98
C TRP A 122 14.17 -4.43 14.39
N PHE A 123 14.34 -4.44 13.07
CA PHE A 123 15.34 -3.64 12.35
C PHE A 123 14.71 -2.48 11.56
N PHE A 124 13.39 -2.37 11.54
CA PHE A 124 12.65 -1.41 10.72
C PHE A 124 12.06 -0.29 11.56
N TYR A 125 12.23 0.95 11.13
CA TYR A 125 11.64 2.10 11.80
C TYR A 125 10.31 2.50 11.15
N PHE A 126 9.22 2.37 11.90
CA PHE A 126 7.88 2.74 11.44
C PHE A 126 7.31 3.86 12.31
N PRO A 127 6.30 4.62 11.82
CA PRO A 127 5.64 5.65 12.61
C PRO A 127 5.14 5.12 13.96
N ASP A 128 5.48 5.83 15.04
CA ASP A 128 5.06 5.48 16.40
C ASP A 128 3.67 6.03 16.72
N ILE A 129 2.63 5.36 16.22
CA ILE A 129 1.25 5.88 16.27
C ILE A 129 0.59 5.69 17.64
N TYR A 130 0.95 4.60 18.33
CA TYR A 130 0.28 4.16 19.55
C TYR A 130 1.27 3.89 20.67
N THR A 131 0.88 4.33 21.87
CA THR A 131 1.54 4.00 23.13
C THR A 131 1.50 2.50 23.41
N SER A 132 2.31 2.06 24.39
CA SER A 132 2.31 0.66 24.87
C SER A 132 0.96 0.17 25.42
N THR A 133 0.05 1.09 25.79
CA THR A 133 -1.32 0.79 26.23
C THR A 133 -2.35 1.12 25.15
N TYR A 134 -1.94 1.18 23.88
CA TYR A 134 -2.80 1.36 22.71
C TYR A 134 -3.54 2.71 22.60
N GLY A 135 -3.22 3.68 23.46
CA GLY A 135 -3.62 5.07 23.28
C GLY A 135 -2.85 5.74 22.14
N ILE A 136 -3.44 6.75 21.49
CA ILE A 136 -2.79 7.52 20.42
C ILE A 136 -1.68 8.39 21.02
N GLU A 137 -0.50 8.40 20.39
CA GLU A 137 0.63 9.22 20.81
C GLU A 137 0.37 10.73 20.72
N LEU A 138 0.96 11.53 21.61
CA LEU A 138 0.67 12.97 21.73
C LEU A 138 1.08 13.80 20.49
N TRP A 139 2.10 13.34 19.77
CA TRP A 139 2.58 14.01 18.56
C TRP A 139 1.65 13.77 17.36
N VAL A 140 0.79 12.74 17.44
CA VAL A 140 -0.06 12.33 16.33
C VAL A 140 -1.26 13.26 16.20
N ASN A 141 -1.37 13.90 15.03
CA ASN A 141 -2.57 14.64 14.69
C ASN A 141 -3.73 13.68 14.34
N PHE A 142 -4.85 13.79 15.05
CA PHE A 142 -6.01 12.91 14.85
C PHE A 142 -6.58 12.93 13.43
N GLN A 143 -6.65 14.10 12.78
CA GLN A 143 -7.16 14.22 11.41
C GLN A 143 -6.23 13.54 10.42
N MET A 144 -4.92 13.66 10.63
CA MET A 144 -3.90 12.99 9.83
C MET A 144 -3.98 11.47 9.99
N LEU A 145 -4.13 10.98 11.23
CA LEU A 145 -4.31 9.55 11.51
C LEU A 145 -5.59 9.00 10.86
N LEU A 146 -6.70 9.73 10.93
CA LEU A 146 -7.94 9.31 10.29
C LEU A 146 -7.79 9.24 8.76
N ALA A 147 -7.18 10.25 8.14
CA ALA A 147 -6.89 10.25 6.71
C ALA A 147 -5.99 9.06 6.33
N PHE A 148 -4.97 8.79 7.14
CA PHE A 148 -4.06 7.66 6.95
C PHE A 148 -4.80 6.31 7.01
N ARG A 149 -5.63 6.12 8.04
CA ARG A 149 -6.47 4.93 8.20
C ARG A 149 -7.37 4.69 6.99
N ILE A 150 -8.05 5.74 6.51
CA ILE A 150 -8.93 5.65 5.34
C ILE A 150 -8.12 5.31 4.09
N LEU A 151 -7.01 5.99 3.83
CA LEU A 151 -6.19 5.77 2.65
C LEU A 151 -5.52 4.39 2.64
N ALA A 152 -5.13 3.86 3.79
CA ALA A 152 -4.63 2.50 3.94
C ALA A 152 -5.72 1.47 3.63
N THR A 153 -6.94 1.68 4.13
CA THR A 153 -8.09 0.83 3.80
C THR A 153 -8.40 0.86 2.30
N ILE A 154 -8.38 2.05 1.67
CA ILE A 154 -8.61 2.18 0.22
C ILE A 154 -7.50 1.46 -0.55
N LEU A 155 -6.23 1.67 -0.20
CA LEU A 155 -5.09 1.02 -0.87
C LEU A 155 -5.25 -0.51 -0.86
N ILE A 156 -5.52 -1.08 0.31
CA ILE A 156 -5.68 -2.53 0.46
C ILE A 156 -6.94 -3.03 -0.27
N GLY A 157 -8.04 -2.27 -0.22
CA GLY A 157 -9.25 -2.58 -1.01
C GLY A 157 -8.99 -2.58 -2.51
N LEU A 158 -8.23 -1.61 -3.02
CA LEU A 158 -7.84 -1.50 -4.43
C LEU A 158 -6.91 -2.63 -4.87
N ILE A 159 -6.21 -3.30 -3.96
CA ILE A 159 -5.40 -4.49 -4.27
C ILE A 159 -6.28 -5.74 -4.21
N ILE A 160 -7.07 -5.91 -3.15
CA ILE A 160 -7.87 -7.12 -2.91
C ILE A 160 -8.97 -7.27 -3.96
N VAL A 161 -9.73 -6.21 -4.23
CA VAL A 161 -10.94 -6.31 -5.07
C VAL A 161 -10.60 -6.78 -6.50
N PRO A 162 -9.61 -6.22 -7.21
CA PRO A 162 -9.24 -6.74 -8.53
C PRO A 162 -8.76 -8.18 -8.49
N LEU A 163 -7.94 -8.55 -7.50
CA LEU A 163 -7.46 -9.94 -7.33
C LEU A 163 -8.62 -10.92 -7.11
N LEU A 164 -9.66 -10.52 -6.37
CA LEU A 164 -10.86 -11.35 -6.18
C LEU A 164 -11.70 -11.45 -7.46
N ILE A 165 -11.77 -10.39 -8.26
CA ILE A 165 -12.48 -10.42 -9.54
C ILE A 165 -11.80 -11.37 -10.52
N ASP A 166 -10.46 -11.41 -10.55
CA ASP A 166 -9.71 -12.34 -11.40
C ASP A 166 -9.96 -13.82 -11.04
N LEU A 167 -10.18 -14.12 -9.76
CA LEU A 167 -10.50 -15.47 -9.28
C LEU A 167 -11.98 -15.86 -9.47
N ARG A 168 -12.82 -14.92 -9.90
CA ARG A 168 -14.26 -15.15 -10.03
C ARG A 168 -14.53 -16.24 -11.06
N ASP A 169 -15.44 -17.15 -10.73
CA ASP A 169 -15.83 -18.27 -11.59
C ASP A 169 -14.71 -19.30 -11.89
N GLU A 170 -13.52 -19.15 -11.31
CA GLU A 170 -12.43 -20.12 -11.43
C GLU A 170 -12.65 -21.35 -10.54
N GLU A 171 -12.14 -22.49 -11.00
CA GLU A 171 -12.12 -23.75 -10.25
C GLU A 171 -10.92 -23.76 -9.29
N VAL A 172 -11.12 -23.20 -8.10
CA VAL A 172 -10.06 -23.11 -7.10
C VAL A 172 -10.24 -24.21 -6.05
N PRO A 173 -9.24 -25.10 -5.86
CA PRO A 173 -9.32 -26.12 -4.83
C PRO A 173 -9.17 -25.49 -3.44
N LEU A 174 -9.86 -26.05 -2.44
CA LEU A 174 -9.91 -25.50 -1.08
C LEU A 174 -8.53 -25.20 -0.44
N PRO A 175 -7.47 -26.03 -0.64
CA PRO A 175 -6.13 -25.68 -0.15
C PRO A 175 -5.59 -24.36 -0.68
N VAL A 176 -5.96 -23.96 -1.90
CA VAL A 176 -5.53 -22.69 -2.50
C VAL A 176 -6.20 -21.50 -1.80
N PHE A 177 -7.44 -21.64 -1.31
CA PHE A 177 -8.06 -20.59 -0.48
C PHE A 177 -7.27 -20.33 0.79
N ILE A 178 -6.76 -21.37 1.44
CA ILE A 178 -5.95 -21.23 2.65
C ILE A 178 -4.67 -20.44 2.35
N ILE A 179 -4.04 -20.70 1.20
CA ILE A 179 -2.84 -19.98 0.76
C ILE A 179 -3.17 -18.51 0.49
N ILE A 180 -4.25 -18.22 -0.24
CA ILE A 180 -4.69 -16.86 -0.54
C ILE A 180 -4.99 -16.10 0.76
N ILE A 181 -5.73 -16.70 1.68
CA ILE A 181 -6.03 -16.09 2.98
C ILE A 181 -4.74 -15.84 3.76
N GLY A 182 -3.83 -16.81 3.79
CA GLY A 182 -2.53 -16.67 4.43
C GLY A 182 -1.75 -15.46 3.93
N LEU A 183 -1.79 -15.20 2.62
CA LEU A 183 -1.18 -14.01 2.01
C LEU A 183 -1.84 -12.70 2.47
N PHE A 184 -3.16 -12.70 2.67
CA PHE A 184 -3.90 -11.52 3.13
C PHE A 184 -3.92 -11.31 4.65
N ILE A 185 -3.35 -12.22 5.45
CA ILE A 185 -3.21 -12.02 6.89
C ILE A 185 -2.40 -10.76 7.19
N LEU A 186 -1.26 -10.56 6.51
CA LEU A 186 -0.39 -9.40 6.75
C LEU A 186 -1.09 -8.04 6.49
N PRO A 187 -1.73 -7.79 5.34
CA PRO A 187 -2.45 -6.54 5.12
C PRO A 187 -3.65 -6.37 6.08
N PHE A 188 -4.35 -7.44 6.43
CA PHE A 188 -5.42 -7.36 7.43
C PHE A 188 -4.91 -7.09 8.85
N LEU A 189 -3.76 -7.65 9.21
CA LEU A 189 -3.08 -7.37 10.47
C LEU A 189 -2.72 -5.90 10.56
N TYR A 190 -2.15 -5.35 9.49
CA TYR A 190 -1.83 -3.94 9.40
C TYR A 190 -3.08 -3.04 9.52
N LEU A 191 -4.16 -3.34 8.78
CA LEU A 191 -5.42 -2.60 8.91
C LEU A 191 -6.01 -2.68 10.31
N SER A 192 -5.97 -3.86 10.91
CA SER A 192 -6.50 -4.07 12.26
C SER A 192 -5.70 -3.27 13.29
N TYR A 193 -4.36 -3.28 13.17
CA TYR A 193 -3.46 -2.48 14.00
C TYR A 193 -3.75 -0.99 13.88
N ILE A 194 -3.85 -0.45 12.66
CA ILE A 194 -4.07 0.99 12.49
C ILE A 194 -5.47 1.43 12.88
N TRP A 195 -6.49 0.58 12.88
CA TRP A 195 -7.86 0.96 13.26
C TRP A 195 -8.17 0.73 14.74
N LEU A 196 -7.83 -0.45 15.26
CA LEU A 196 -8.13 -0.85 16.63
C LEU A 196 -7.06 -1.85 17.13
N PRO A 197 -5.90 -1.34 17.57
CA PRO A 197 -4.76 -2.19 17.92
C PRO A 197 -5.04 -3.16 19.07
N GLU A 198 -5.90 -2.78 20.03
CA GLU A 198 -6.33 -3.65 21.15
C GLU A 198 -7.03 -4.94 20.68
N ALA A 199 -7.75 -4.86 19.55
CA ALA A 199 -8.48 -5.99 18.99
C ALA A 199 -7.81 -6.54 17.71
N MET A 200 -6.53 -6.22 17.49
CA MET A 200 -5.82 -6.51 16.23
C MET A 200 -5.98 -7.97 15.80
N GLY A 201 -5.78 -8.92 16.71
CA GLY A 201 -5.91 -10.36 16.41
C GLY A 201 -7.34 -10.77 16.03
N VAL A 202 -8.34 -10.27 16.77
CA VAL A 202 -9.76 -10.61 16.56
C VAL A 202 -10.26 -10.01 15.24
N LEU A 203 -9.90 -8.75 14.94
CA LEU A 203 -10.26 -8.11 13.69
C LEU A 203 -9.58 -8.75 12.48
N THR A 204 -8.30 -9.14 12.60
CA THR A 204 -7.59 -9.85 11.53
C THR A 204 -8.26 -11.19 11.23
N PHE A 205 -8.66 -11.91 12.28
CA PHE A 205 -9.40 -13.16 12.16
C PHE A 205 -10.76 -12.93 11.48
N LEU A 206 -11.52 -11.93 11.91
CA LEU A 206 -12.81 -11.57 11.30
C LEU A 206 -12.66 -11.25 9.81
N MET A 207 -11.71 -10.40 9.45
CA MET A 207 -11.44 -10.03 8.05
C MET A 207 -11.03 -11.24 7.20
N SER A 208 -10.23 -12.14 7.77
CA SER A 208 -9.83 -13.40 7.11
C SER A 208 -11.02 -14.33 6.87
N VAL A 209 -11.94 -14.44 7.84
CA VAL A 209 -13.19 -15.21 7.69
C VAL A 209 -14.10 -14.58 6.65
N LEU A 210 -14.25 -13.25 6.64
CA LEU A 210 -15.03 -12.55 5.62
C LEU A 210 -14.45 -12.74 4.22
N LEU A 211 -13.13 -12.71 4.08
CA LEU A 211 -12.45 -13.02 2.83
C LEU A 211 -12.71 -14.48 2.40
N PHE A 212 -12.63 -15.44 3.33
CA PHE A 212 -12.94 -16.84 3.05
C PHE A 212 -14.37 -17.03 2.55
N ILE A 213 -15.35 -16.42 3.23
CA ILE A 213 -16.77 -16.46 2.82
C ILE A 213 -16.93 -15.83 1.43
N THR A 214 -16.31 -14.68 1.19
CA THR A 214 -16.35 -14.02 -0.12
C THR A 214 -15.76 -14.92 -1.21
N LEU A 215 -14.62 -15.54 -0.97
CA LEU A 215 -14.00 -16.49 -1.91
C LEU A 215 -14.93 -17.67 -2.21
N LEU A 216 -15.58 -18.26 -1.19
CA LEU A 216 -16.56 -19.34 -1.39
C LEU A 216 -17.77 -18.93 -2.25
N LEU A 217 -18.19 -17.66 -2.16
CA LEU A 217 -19.33 -17.14 -2.91
C LEU A 217 -19.00 -16.85 -4.38
N ILE A 218 -17.77 -16.41 -4.68
CA ILE A 218 -17.38 -15.97 -6.03
C ILE A 218 -16.72 -17.08 -6.87
N THR A 219 -16.22 -18.14 -6.24
CA THR A 219 -15.55 -19.27 -6.92
C THR A 219 -16.47 -20.46 -7.10
N LYS A 220 -16.21 -21.28 -8.11
CA LYS A 220 -17.02 -22.49 -8.36
C LYS A 220 -16.43 -23.68 -7.60
N SER A 221 -17.29 -24.42 -6.90
CA SER A 221 -16.93 -25.74 -6.43
C SER A 221 -16.79 -26.67 -7.63
N GLY A 222 -15.58 -27.19 -7.89
CA GLY A 222 -15.29 -28.16 -8.98
C GLY A 222 -16.14 -29.45 -8.97
N LYS A 223 -17.12 -29.56 -8.08
CA LYS A 223 -18.17 -30.60 -8.07
C LYS A 223 -19.35 -30.30 -9.01
N GLU A 224 -19.57 -29.07 -9.46
CA GLU A 224 -20.68 -28.74 -10.37
C GLU A 224 -20.47 -29.26 -11.80
N VAL A 225 -19.21 -29.33 -12.26
CA VAL A 225 -18.87 -29.83 -13.60
C VAL A 225 -19.03 -31.35 -13.70
N LYS A 226 -18.81 -32.10 -12.61
CA LYS A 226 -18.99 -33.56 -12.60
C LYS A 226 -20.45 -34.02 -12.69
N LYS A 227 -21.43 -33.15 -12.44
CA LYS A 227 -22.86 -33.48 -12.60
C LYS A 227 -23.39 -33.29 -14.02
N LYS A 228 -22.59 -32.75 -14.95
CA LYS A 228 -22.97 -32.52 -16.36
C LYS A 228 -22.29 -33.48 -17.36
N LYS A 229 -21.71 -34.60 -16.89
CA LYS A 229 -21.24 -35.67 -17.76
C LYS A 229 -22.08 -36.92 -17.57
#